data_AF-A0A4R8HMC7-F1
#
_entry.id   AF-A0A4R8HMC7-F1
#
_cell.length_a   1.000
_cell.length_b   1.000
_cell.length_c   1.000
_cell.angle_alpha   90.00
_cell.angle_beta   90.00
_cell.angle_gamma   90.00
#
_symmetry.space_group_name_H-M   'P 1'
#
loop_
_entity.id
_entity.type
_entity.pdbx_description
1 polymer ?
#
loop_
_entity_poly.entity_id
_entity_poly.type
_entity_poly.pdbx_seq_one_letter_code
_entity_poly.pdbx_strand_id
1 'polypeptide(L)'
;MKAARRNGAIRLIETFPDPIGRDVVVQWPGGVNMQLYWHTAKPNYAPLTSVPENRVYLTADAADEFIRRWTGFAHGRILSDEKSAPGSEAGQPDKTIRRVRIASGYGKLTVLVSNGQLPWPWGRDFTGYEVSDLEATLTKAEAADARIVVRPYDAGDRRAALVEFPGGYIAEIHQARAR
;
A
#
# COMPACT_ATOMS: atom_id res chain seq x y z
N MET A 1 -7.54 14.30 -14.21
CA MET A 1 -7.11 15.51 -13.46
C MET A 1 -8.20 16.33 -12.81
N LYS A 2 -9.23 16.81 -13.51
CA LYS A 2 -10.29 17.65 -12.90
C LYS A 2 -10.94 16.99 -11.66
N ALA A 3 -11.21 15.68 -11.72
CA ALA A 3 -11.75 14.92 -10.60
C ALA A 3 -10.80 14.82 -9.40
N ALA A 4 -9.50 14.58 -9.63
CA ALA A 4 -8.50 14.50 -8.56
C ALA A 4 -8.39 15.84 -7.81
N ARG A 5 -8.31 16.97 -8.54
CA ARG A 5 -8.25 18.31 -7.94
C ARG A 5 -9.51 18.67 -7.15
N ARG A 6 -10.71 18.34 -7.66
CA ARG A 6 -11.96 18.55 -6.89
C ARG A 6 -11.98 17.76 -5.58
N ASN A 7 -11.28 16.63 -5.55
CA ASN A 7 -11.07 15.82 -4.36
C ASN A 7 -9.77 16.19 -3.62
N GLY A 8 -9.26 17.42 -3.75
CA GLY A 8 -8.17 17.91 -2.91
C GLY A 8 -6.76 17.43 -3.30
N ALA A 9 -6.58 16.71 -4.40
CA ALA A 9 -5.25 16.41 -4.90
C ALA A 9 -4.57 17.67 -5.48
N ILE A 10 -3.31 17.88 -5.12
CA ILE A 10 -2.45 18.90 -5.71
C ILE A 10 -1.60 18.24 -6.79
N ARG A 11 -1.41 18.91 -7.92
CA ARG A 11 -0.53 18.41 -8.98
C ARG A 11 0.92 18.69 -8.59
N LEU A 12 1.72 17.63 -8.44
CA LEU A 12 3.13 17.72 -8.09
C LEU A 12 4.01 17.82 -9.34
N ILE A 13 3.66 17.07 -10.39
CA ILE A 13 4.31 17.13 -11.71
C ILE A 13 3.22 17.40 -12.74
N GLU A 14 3.48 18.31 -13.69
CA GLU A 14 2.57 18.57 -14.80
C GLU A 14 2.36 17.33 -15.67
N THR A 15 1.43 17.38 -16.63
CA THR A 15 1.26 16.24 -17.54
C THR A 15 2.48 16.14 -18.46
N PHE A 16 3.11 14.97 -18.52
CA PHE A 16 4.28 14.71 -19.36
C PHE A 16 4.08 13.46 -20.22
N PRO A 17 4.74 13.36 -21.38
CA PRO A 17 4.66 12.19 -22.24
C PRO A 17 5.45 11.01 -21.67
N ASP A 18 4.94 9.80 -21.94
CA ASP A 18 5.58 8.50 -21.70
C ASP A 18 5.60 7.71 -23.01
N PRO A 19 6.54 6.78 -23.28
CA PRO A 19 6.64 6.09 -24.56
C PRO A 19 5.34 5.42 -25.03
N ILE A 20 4.43 5.07 -24.12
CA ILE A 20 3.14 4.46 -24.45
C ILE A 20 1.94 5.28 -23.98
N GLY A 21 2.13 6.55 -23.60
CA GLY A 21 1.04 7.32 -23.04
C GLY A 21 1.40 8.70 -22.51
N ARG A 22 0.76 9.02 -21.38
CA ARG A 22 0.99 10.26 -20.63
C ARG A 22 0.80 10.01 -19.15
N ASP A 23 1.50 10.82 -18.37
CA ASP A 23 1.57 10.71 -16.93
C ASP A 23 1.33 12.05 -16.26
N VAL A 24 0.94 11.98 -15.01
CA VAL A 24 0.86 13.12 -14.10
C VAL A 24 1.04 12.61 -12.68
N VAL A 25 1.79 13.34 -11.86
CA VAL A 25 1.95 13.01 -10.44
C VAL A 25 1.14 13.99 -9.62
N VAL A 26 0.34 13.45 -8.70
CA VAL A 26 -0.43 14.23 -7.74
C VAL A 26 -0.04 13.85 -6.31
N GLN A 27 -0.28 14.77 -5.39
CA GLN A 27 -0.16 14.55 -3.96
C GLN A 27 -1.52 14.76 -3.31
N TRP A 28 -1.96 13.77 -2.54
CA TRP A 28 -3.17 13.81 -1.72
C TRP A 28 -2.86 14.43 -0.34
N PRO A 29 -3.89 14.85 0.42
CA PRO A 29 -3.73 15.22 1.82
C PRO A 29 -2.97 14.14 2.61
N GLY A 30 -2.12 14.56 3.55
CA GLY A 30 -1.21 13.65 4.25
C GLY A 30 0.06 13.28 3.46
N GLY A 31 0.30 13.92 2.31
CA GLY A 31 1.57 13.78 1.57
C GLY A 31 1.67 12.54 0.68
N VAL A 32 0.55 11.83 0.47
CA VAL A 32 0.54 10.59 -0.31
C VAL A 32 0.63 10.92 -1.80
N ASN A 33 1.73 10.51 -2.43
CA ASN A 33 1.92 10.70 -3.86
C ASN A 33 1.23 9.58 -4.66
N MET A 34 0.66 9.94 -5.81
CA MET A 34 0.06 8.99 -6.75
C MET A 34 0.37 9.43 -8.18
N GLN A 35 0.87 8.50 -8.98
CA GLN A 35 0.99 8.67 -10.43
C GLN A 35 -0.30 8.21 -11.09
N LEU A 36 -0.83 9.04 -11.98
CA LEU A 36 -1.95 8.71 -12.84
C LEU A 36 -1.43 8.63 -14.26
N TYR A 37 -1.60 7.46 -14.88
CA TYR A 37 -1.16 7.22 -16.24
C TYR A 37 -2.35 6.91 -17.15
N TRP A 38 -2.19 7.24 -18.43
CA TRP A 38 -3.09 6.82 -19.50
C TRP A 38 -2.26 6.24 -20.62
N HIS A 39 -2.29 4.93 -20.77
CA HIS A 39 -1.61 4.23 -21.86
C HIS A 39 -2.54 4.06 -23.06
N THR A 40 -1.98 4.12 -24.27
CA THR A 40 -2.69 3.89 -25.53
C THR A 40 -2.64 2.44 -25.97
N ALA A 41 -1.71 1.65 -25.41
CA ALA A 41 -1.58 0.22 -25.64
C ALA A 41 -2.15 -0.57 -24.47
N LYS A 42 -3.00 -1.56 -24.76
CA LYS A 42 -3.53 -2.48 -23.73
C LYS A 42 -2.42 -3.44 -23.32
N PRO A 43 -2.09 -3.57 -22.02
CA PRO A 43 -1.17 -4.60 -21.54
C PRO A 43 -1.67 -6.00 -21.91
N ASN A 44 -0.76 -6.88 -22.33
CA ASN A 44 -1.07 -8.27 -22.63
C ASN A 44 -0.24 -9.19 -21.72
N TYR A 45 -0.77 -9.45 -20.52
CA TYR A 45 -0.17 -10.33 -19.52
C TYR A 45 -1.26 -11.18 -18.89
N ALA A 46 -0.87 -12.34 -18.37
CA ALA A 46 -1.78 -13.16 -17.57
C ALA A 46 -2.27 -12.35 -16.35
N PRO A 47 -3.53 -12.53 -15.92
CA PRO A 47 -4.02 -11.92 -14.68
C PRO A 47 -3.12 -12.27 -13.51
N LEU A 48 -2.95 -11.32 -12.59
CA LEU A 48 -2.25 -11.59 -11.35
C LEU A 48 -3.04 -12.59 -10.51
N THR A 49 -2.36 -13.55 -9.89
CA THR A 49 -2.97 -14.50 -8.94
C THR A 49 -3.61 -13.76 -7.76
N SER A 50 -2.97 -12.71 -7.28
CA SER A 50 -3.49 -11.80 -6.26
C SER A 50 -3.21 -10.35 -6.69
N VAL A 51 -4.17 -9.46 -6.41
CA VAL A 51 -3.98 -8.02 -6.66
C VAL A 51 -3.18 -7.44 -5.49
N PRO A 52 -1.98 -6.88 -5.73
CA PRO A 52 -1.21 -6.21 -4.69
C PRO A 52 -1.99 -5.06 -4.08
N GLU A 53 -1.69 -4.75 -2.83
CA GLU A 53 -2.25 -3.59 -2.15
C GLU A 53 -1.20 -2.50 -1.95
N ASN A 54 -1.63 -1.24 -2.08
CA ASN A 54 -0.82 -0.11 -1.66
C ASN A 54 -0.93 0.06 -0.15
N ARG A 55 0.18 0.38 0.51
CA ARG A 55 0.26 0.62 1.94
C ARG A 55 0.61 2.08 2.18
N VAL A 56 -0.23 2.75 2.97
CA VAL A 56 -0.12 4.19 3.23
C VAL A 56 -0.13 4.40 4.73
N TYR A 57 0.93 5.02 5.24
CA TYR A 57 1.08 5.36 6.65
C TYR A 57 0.71 6.83 6.84
N LEU A 58 -0.24 7.10 7.74
CA LEU A 58 -0.71 8.46 8.02
C LEU A 58 -0.83 8.70 9.51
N THR A 59 -0.75 9.97 9.90
CA THR A 59 -1.13 10.42 11.23
C THR A 59 -2.65 10.59 11.33
N ALA A 60 -3.17 10.60 12.56
CA ALA A 60 -4.61 10.66 12.81
C ALA A 60 -5.29 11.94 12.25
N ASP A 61 -4.57 13.06 12.26
CA ASP A 61 -5.02 14.35 11.73
C ASP A 61 -5.16 14.36 10.20
N ALA A 62 -4.37 13.56 9.48
CA ALA A 62 -4.43 13.46 8.02
C ALA A 62 -5.35 12.34 7.50
N ALA A 63 -5.50 11.25 8.26
CA ALA A 63 -6.10 10.01 7.78
C ALA A 63 -7.56 10.16 7.28
N ASP A 64 -8.44 10.81 8.06
CA ASP A 64 -9.84 10.93 7.68
C ASP A 64 -10.06 11.84 6.47
N GLU A 65 -9.25 12.90 6.34
CA GLU A 65 -9.28 13.71 5.13
C GLU A 65 -8.79 12.94 3.92
N PHE A 66 -7.63 12.28 4.02
CA PHE A 66 -7.10 11.44 2.95
C PHE A 66 -8.14 10.39 2.50
N ILE A 67 -8.70 9.60 3.42
CA ILE A 67 -9.67 8.54 3.11
C ILE A 67 -10.88 9.12 2.39
N ARG A 68 -11.49 10.19 2.90
CA ARG A 68 -12.67 10.82 2.29
C ARG A 68 -12.38 11.33 0.88
N ARG A 69 -11.26 12.03 0.70
CA ARG A 69 -10.84 12.62 -0.58
C ARG A 69 -10.49 11.54 -1.60
N TRP A 70 -9.67 10.58 -1.21
CA TRP A 70 -9.21 9.51 -2.08
C TRP A 70 -10.37 8.59 -2.49
N THR A 71 -11.24 8.19 -1.56
CA THR A 71 -12.43 7.37 -1.90
C THR A 71 -13.40 8.11 -2.83
N GLY A 72 -13.59 9.43 -2.63
CA GLY A 72 -14.40 10.27 -3.52
C GLY A 72 -13.83 10.39 -4.93
N PHE A 73 -12.51 10.33 -5.10
CA PHE A 73 -11.86 10.29 -6.41
C PHE A 73 -11.88 8.88 -7.03
N ALA A 74 -11.47 7.88 -6.27
CA ALA A 74 -11.26 6.51 -6.72
C ALA A 74 -12.55 5.69 -6.81
N HIS A 75 -13.67 6.26 -6.36
CA HIS A 75 -14.93 5.53 -6.09
C HIS A 75 -14.67 4.32 -5.17
N GLY A 76 -13.82 4.53 -4.16
CA GLY A 76 -13.35 3.48 -3.27
C GLY A 76 -14.41 3.05 -2.26
N ARG A 77 -14.49 1.75 -2.00
CA ARG A 77 -15.33 1.15 -0.96
C ARG A 77 -14.48 0.74 0.23
N ILE A 78 -14.81 1.26 1.41
CA ILE A 78 -14.21 0.83 2.67
C ILE A 78 -14.68 -0.61 2.94
N LEU A 79 -13.72 -1.52 3.10
CA LEU A 79 -13.95 -2.93 3.43
C LEU A 79 -13.94 -3.17 4.94
N SER A 80 -13.07 -2.46 5.66
CA SER A 80 -12.96 -2.50 7.12
C SER A 80 -12.33 -1.22 7.64
N ASP A 81 -12.72 -0.79 8.83
CA ASP A 81 -12.09 0.30 9.59
C ASP A 81 -11.90 -0.21 11.03
N GLU A 82 -10.77 -0.89 11.26
CA GLU A 82 -10.41 -1.45 12.55
C GLU A 82 -9.70 -0.37 13.37
N LYS A 83 -10.25 0.00 14.53
CA LYS A 83 -9.70 1.07 15.37
C LYS A 83 -8.57 0.59 16.28
N SER A 84 -8.45 -0.73 16.47
CA SER A 84 -7.51 -1.34 17.41
C SER A 84 -6.75 -2.50 16.76
N ALA A 85 -6.21 -2.28 15.56
CA ALA A 85 -5.37 -3.24 14.86
C ALA A 85 -3.99 -3.37 15.54
N PRO A 86 -3.28 -4.50 15.37
CA PRO A 86 -1.96 -4.69 15.96
C PRO A 86 -0.95 -3.62 15.49
N GLY A 87 -0.28 -2.95 16.42
CA GLY A 87 0.75 -1.96 16.11
C GLY A 87 2.03 -2.55 15.51
N SER A 88 2.17 -3.88 15.51
CA SER A 88 3.22 -4.61 14.78
C SER A 88 3.25 -4.26 13.28
N GLU A 89 2.10 -3.93 12.69
CA GLU A 89 2.00 -3.47 11.29
C GLU A 89 2.67 -2.10 11.04
N ALA A 90 3.04 -1.36 12.09
CA ALA A 90 3.74 -0.09 12.03
C ALA A 90 5.00 -0.04 12.92
N GLY A 91 5.55 -1.20 13.30
CA GLY A 91 6.77 -1.30 14.10
C GLY A 91 6.60 -0.91 15.57
N GLN A 92 5.37 -0.93 16.09
CA GLN A 92 5.03 -0.58 17.47
C GLN A 92 4.26 -1.73 18.13
N PRO A 93 4.91 -2.89 18.40
CA PRO A 93 4.24 -4.12 18.80
C PRO A 93 3.42 -4.01 20.10
N ASP A 94 3.81 -3.12 21.02
CA ASP A 94 3.13 -2.92 22.31
C ASP A 94 1.95 -1.93 22.25
N LYS A 95 1.54 -1.53 21.04
CA LYS A 95 0.47 -0.56 20.81
C LYS A 95 -0.54 -1.08 19.82
N THR A 96 -1.63 -0.34 19.69
CA THR A 96 -2.62 -0.51 18.63
C THR A 96 -2.59 0.69 17.69
N ILE A 97 -3.02 0.44 16.46
CA ILE A 97 -3.17 1.46 15.41
C ILE A 97 -4.57 1.34 14.81
N ARG A 98 -5.03 2.38 14.10
CA ARG A 98 -6.21 2.24 13.24
C ARG A 98 -5.78 1.76 11.87
N ARG A 99 -6.50 0.78 11.32
CA ARG A 99 -6.28 0.23 9.98
C ARG A 99 -7.55 0.29 9.15
N VAL A 100 -7.48 0.92 7.99
CA VAL A 100 -8.59 1.02 7.04
C VAL A 100 -8.22 0.31 5.75
N ARG A 101 -9.06 -0.64 5.32
CA ARG A 101 -8.91 -1.31 4.02
C ARG A 101 -9.92 -0.79 3.04
N ILE A 102 -9.46 -0.48 1.83
CA ILE A 102 -10.27 0.15 0.80
C ILE A 102 -10.03 -0.60 -0.52
N ALA A 103 -11.10 -0.90 -1.25
CA ALA A 103 -11.04 -1.43 -2.61
C ALA A 103 -11.55 -0.41 -3.62
N SER A 104 -10.91 -0.31 -4.77
CA SER A 104 -11.30 0.58 -5.86
C SER A 104 -10.95 -0.03 -7.22
N GLY A 105 -11.35 0.64 -8.30
CA GLY A 105 -10.88 0.30 -9.66
C GLY A 105 -9.37 0.46 -9.85
N TYR A 106 -8.69 1.18 -8.95
CA TYR A 106 -7.23 1.36 -8.95
C TYR A 106 -6.50 0.31 -8.08
N GLY A 107 -7.21 -0.69 -7.54
CA GLY A 107 -6.65 -1.73 -6.67
C GLY A 107 -7.04 -1.55 -5.20
N LYS A 108 -6.35 -2.33 -4.35
CA LYS A 108 -6.52 -2.33 -2.89
C LYS A 108 -5.61 -1.27 -2.24
N LEU A 109 -6.07 -0.68 -1.15
CA LEU A 109 -5.34 0.29 -0.34
C LEU A 109 -5.53 -0.04 1.15
N THR A 110 -4.42 -0.15 1.87
CA THR A 110 -4.36 -0.31 3.32
C THR A 110 -3.80 0.97 3.93
N VAL A 111 -4.64 1.70 4.66
CA VAL A 111 -4.26 2.90 5.41
C VAL A 111 -3.96 2.51 6.85
N LEU A 112 -2.72 2.74 7.28
CA LEU A 112 -2.21 2.47 8.62
C LEU A 112 -2.05 3.81 9.34
N VAL A 113 -2.91 4.04 10.33
CA VAL A 113 -2.96 5.31 11.06
C VAL A 113 -2.20 5.15 12.37
N SER A 114 -1.01 5.76 12.45
CA SER A 114 -0.10 5.68 13.60
C SER A 114 0.32 7.09 14.07
N ASN A 115 1.28 7.15 15.00
CA ASN A 115 1.88 8.41 15.43
C ASN A 115 2.97 8.93 14.45
N GLY A 116 3.16 8.28 13.30
CA GLY A 116 4.18 8.65 12.29
C GLY A 116 5.62 8.27 12.64
N GLN A 117 5.89 7.75 13.84
CA GLN A 117 7.21 7.25 14.23
C GLN A 117 7.37 5.81 13.73
N LEU A 118 7.78 5.68 12.47
CA LEU A 118 8.00 4.39 11.82
C LEU A 118 9.48 4.02 11.92
N PRO A 119 9.84 3.04 12.78
CA PRO A 119 11.20 2.52 12.76
C PRO A 119 11.47 1.85 11.41
N TRP A 120 12.74 1.76 11.00
CA TRP A 120 13.08 0.96 9.84
C TRP A 120 12.67 -0.51 10.09
N PRO A 121 12.03 -1.21 9.13
CA PRO A 121 11.79 -0.81 7.74
C PRO A 121 10.39 -0.28 7.41
N TRP A 122 9.51 -0.11 8.41
CA TRP A 122 8.15 0.37 8.20
C TRP A 122 8.11 1.75 7.53
N GLY A 123 7.12 1.96 6.67
CA GLY A 123 7.00 3.19 5.87
C GLY A 123 7.82 3.19 4.58
N ARG A 124 8.61 2.13 4.33
CA ARG A 124 9.28 1.86 3.04
C ARG A 124 8.62 0.71 2.28
N ASP A 125 7.78 -0.05 2.96
CA ASP A 125 6.96 -1.14 2.43
C ASP A 125 5.68 -0.61 1.77
N PHE A 126 5.82 0.14 0.66
CA PHE A 126 4.68 0.78 0.00
C PHE A 126 3.71 -0.20 -0.66
N THR A 127 4.11 -1.47 -0.83
CA THR A 127 3.33 -2.52 -1.47
C THR A 127 3.22 -3.74 -0.58
N GLY A 128 2.03 -4.34 -0.52
CA GLY A 128 1.77 -5.66 0.06
C GLY A 128 1.39 -6.69 -1.00
N TYR A 129 2.08 -7.83 -1.00
CA TYR A 129 1.79 -8.96 -1.88
C TYR A 129 1.17 -10.11 -1.09
N GLU A 130 -0.04 -10.49 -1.48
CA GLU A 130 -0.74 -11.64 -0.92
C GLU A 130 -0.25 -12.93 -1.59
N VAL A 131 0.16 -13.91 -0.80
CA VAL A 131 0.63 -15.22 -1.25
C VAL A 131 -0.15 -16.35 -0.57
N SER A 132 -0.23 -17.51 -1.23
CA SER A 132 -0.92 -18.68 -0.69
C SER A 132 -0.16 -19.37 0.44
N ASP A 133 1.17 -19.29 0.42
CA ASP A 133 2.07 -19.88 1.40
C ASP A 133 3.21 -18.90 1.69
N LEU A 134 3.21 -18.33 2.90
CA LEU A 134 4.20 -17.35 3.33
C LEU A 134 5.58 -17.99 3.49
N GLU A 135 5.67 -19.12 4.18
CA GLU A 135 6.96 -19.78 4.49
C GLU A 135 7.68 -20.22 3.20
N ALA A 136 6.94 -20.82 2.27
CA ALA A 136 7.49 -21.24 0.99
C ALA A 136 7.91 -20.05 0.12
N THR A 137 7.15 -18.95 0.14
CA THR A 137 7.52 -17.72 -0.57
C THR A 137 8.79 -17.10 0.01
N LEU A 138 8.91 -17.01 1.34
CA LEU A 138 10.07 -16.43 2.01
C LEU A 138 11.34 -17.23 1.73
N THR A 139 11.25 -18.57 1.77
CA THR A 139 12.37 -19.45 1.40
C THR A 139 12.85 -19.18 -0.02
N LYS A 140 11.92 -19.02 -0.97
CA LYS A 140 12.25 -18.69 -2.37
C LYS A 140 12.86 -17.30 -2.51
N ALA A 141 12.37 -16.33 -1.74
CA ALA A 141 12.88 -14.97 -1.76
C ALA A 141 14.34 -14.92 -1.27
N GLU A 142 14.67 -15.61 -0.17
CA GLU A 142 16.05 -15.71 0.34
C GLU A 142 16.97 -16.42 -0.66
N ALA A 143 16.51 -17.49 -1.30
CA ALA A 143 17.26 -18.17 -2.37
C ALA A 143 17.49 -17.30 -3.62
N ALA A 144 16.77 -16.19 -3.75
CA ALA A 144 16.90 -15.19 -4.81
C ALA A 144 17.55 -13.87 -4.30
N ASP A 145 18.36 -13.96 -3.24
CA ASP A 145 19.12 -12.85 -2.65
C ASP A 145 18.27 -11.73 -2.01
N ALA A 146 16.98 -11.98 -1.74
CA ALA A 146 16.18 -11.08 -0.93
C ALA A 146 16.42 -11.33 0.56
N ARG A 147 16.35 -10.28 1.38
CA ARG A 147 16.57 -10.32 2.82
C ARG A 147 15.27 -10.15 3.58
N ILE A 148 14.96 -11.09 4.48
CA ILE A 148 13.86 -10.92 5.43
C ILE A 148 14.29 -9.91 6.49
N VAL A 149 13.73 -8.70 6.43
CA VAL A 149 14.07 -7.58 7.32
C VAL A 149 13.13 -7.47 8.51
N VAL A 150 11.93 -8.04 8.40
CA VAL A 150 11.03 -8.32 9.53
C VAL A 150 10.54 -9.76 9.39
N ARG A 151 10.84 -10.59 10.38
CA ARG A 151 10.38 -11.99 10.43
C ARG A 151 8.85 -12.07 10.44
N PRO A 152 8.26 -13.20 10.03
CA PRO A 152 6.82 -13.39 10.06
C PRO A 152 6.19 -13.00 11.40
N TYR A 153 5.22 -12.08 11.37
CA TYR A 153 4.48 -11.59 12.51
C TYR A 153 2.96 -11.66 12.28
N ASP A 154 2.21 -11.57 13.37
CA ASP A 154 0.75 -11.54 13.36
C ASP A 154 0.26 -10.10 13.11
N ALA A 155 -0.56 -9.94 12.08
CA ALA A 155 -1.21 -8.68 11.69
C ALA A 155 -2.74 -8.79 11.80
N GLY A 156 -3.23 -9.61 12.74
CA GLY A 156 -4.64 -9.88 12.97
C GLY A 156 -5.19 -10.94 12.02
N ASP A 157 -5.65 -10.50 10.85
CA ASP A 157 -6.32 -11.34 9.85
C ASP A 157 -5.36 -11.90 8.79
N ARG A 158 -4.06 -11.67 8.94
CA ARG A 158 -2.99 -12.21 8.09
C ARG A 158 -1.73 -12.42 8.90
N ARG A 159 -0.85 -13.28 8.39
CA ARG A 159 0.55 -13.36 8.81
C ARG A 159 1.39 -12.65 7.75
N ALA A 160 2.32 -11.79 8.18
CA ALA A 160 3.05 -10.91 7.28
C ALA A 160 4.55 -10.89 7.61
N ALA A 161 5.38 -10.59 6.63
CA ALA A 161 6.82 -10.34 6.78
C ALA A 161 7.21 -9.15 5.90
N LEU A 162 8.29 -8.45 6.25
CA LEU A 162 8.88 -7.43 5.37
C LEU A 162 10.15 -7.99 4.75
N VAL A 163 10.24 -7.87 3.43
CA VAL A 163 11.34 -8.39 2.61
C VAL A 163 11.97 -7.25 1.84
N GLU A 164 13.29 -7.14 1.92
CA GLU A 164 14.11 -6.24 1.11
C GLU A 164 14.72 -7.01 -0.06
N PHE A 165 14.41 -6.59 -1.28
CA PHE A 165 14.92 -7.17 -2.51
C PHE A 165 16.26 -6.54 -2.91
N PRO A 166 17.06 -7.19 -3.77
CA PRO A 166 18.23 -6.57 -4.39
C PRO A 166 17.91 -5.18 -4.95
N GLY A 167 18.71 -4.17 -4.57
CA GLY A 167 18.46 -2.77 -4.89
C GLY A 167 17.69 -1.98 -3.82
N GLY A 168 17.29 -2.61 -2.71
CA GLY A 168 16.76 -1.94 -1.51
C GLY A 168 15.26 -1.69 -1.52
N TYR A 169 14.52 -2.23 -2.51
CA TYR A 169 13.07 -2.18 -2.51
C TYR A 169 12.52 -3.06 -1.39
N ILE A 170 11.64 -2.50 -0.56
CA ILE A 170 11.01 -3.22 0.55
C ILE A 170 9.53 -3.41 0.25
N ALA A 171 9.03 -4.62 0.47
CA ALA A 171 7.60 -4.91 0.39
C ALA A 171 7.15 -5.80 1.55
N GLU A 172 5.86 -5.70 1.87
CA GLU A 172 5.20 -6.70 2.69
C GLU A 172 4.88 -7.93 1.82
N ILE A 173 5.20 -9.11 2.33
CA ILE A 173 4.68 -10.39 1.84
C ILE A 173 3.76 -10.94 2.91
N HIS A 174 2.53 -11.28 2.57
CA HIS A 174 1.56 -11.75 3.55
C HIS A 174 0.70 -12.91 3.04
N GLN A 175 0.26 -13.72 3.97
CA GLN A 175 -0.72 -14.77 3.74
C GLN A 175 -1.97 -14.47 4.57
N ALA A 176 -3.11 -14.35 3.90
CA ALA A 176 -4.40 -14.19 4.57
C ALA A 176 -4.69 -15.41 5.46
N ARG A 177 -5.29 -15.19 6.63
CA ARG A 177 -5.80 -16.29 7.43
C ARG A 177 -7.08 -16.83 6.81
N ALA A 178 -7.20 -18.16 6.78
CA ALA A 178 -8.47 -18.78 6.45
C ALA A 178 -9.54 -18.23 7.42
N ARG A 179 -10.67 -17.80 6.85
CA ARG A 179 -11.82 -17.32 7.61
C ARG A 179 -12.60 -18.49 8.18
#